data_AF-A0A7K4JGU7-F1
#
_entry.id   AF-A0A7K4JGU7-F1
#
_cell.length_a   1.000
_cell.length_b   1.000
_cell.length_c   1.000
_cell.angle_alpha   90.00
_cell.angle_beta   90.00
_cell.angle_gamma   90.00
#
_symmetry.space_group_name_H-M   'P 1'
#
loop_
_entity.id
_entity.type
_entity.pdbx_description
1 polymer ?
#
loop_
_entity_poly.entity_id
_entity_poly.type
_entity_poly.pdbx_seq_one_letter_code
_entity_poly.pdbx_strand_id
1 'polypeptide(L)'
;RNLCNHGAYFLAANASLCGLTANSFFRNILHIRKAAFISALPMAFLPFLSTAAVYEVFVREPLFSGELNCEVCTVVRGGLIGAVMGGFYPILLAVPMNASLAARYSSSPLPGKENLLRYWLTTAQPVFRKMSLGVIVQVLTGIYLATKHHGIYVKIQQQLNAGRDPEELQA
;
A
#
# COMPACT_ATOMS: atom_id res chain seq x y z
N ARG A 1 20.09 0.33 -10.73
CA ARG A 1 20.22 0.97 -9.41
C ARG A 1 18.98 1.80 -9.01
N ASN A 2 18.51 2.78 -9.82
CA ASN A 2 17.39 3.66 -9.42
C ASN A 2 16.07 2.94 -9.10
N LEU A 3 15.62 1.98 -9.92
CA LEU A 3 14.35 1.26 -9.71
C LEU A 3 14.34 0.34 -8.47
N CYS A 4 15.53 -0.14 -8.05
CA CYS A 4 15.66 -1.01 -6.88
C CYS A 4 15.42 -0.26 -5.57
N ASN A 5 15.87 1.00 -5.49
CA ASN A 5 15.69 1.85 -4.32
C ASN A 5 14.41 2.70 -4.40
N HIS A 6 13.97 3.11 -5.60
CA HIS A 6 12.80 3.99 -5.75
C HIS A 6 11.48 3.26 -6.01
N GLY A 7 11.56 1.96 -6.32
CA GLY A 7 10.39 1.15 -6.58
C GLY A 7 9.38 1.14 -5.44
N ALA A 8 9.85 0.84 -4.22
CA ALA A 8 9.01 0.82 -3.03
C ALA A 8 8.36 2.20 -2.77
N TYR A 9 9.10 3.29 -3.03
CA TYR A 9 8.59 4.65 -2.91
C TYR A 9 7.52 4.98 -3.96
N PHE A 10 7.59 4.41 -5.17
CA PHE A 10 6.55 4.59 -6.18
C PHE A 10 5.23 3.91 -5.75
N LEU A 11 5.31 2.68 -5.25
CA LEU A 11 4.14 1.97 -4.70
C LEU A 11 3.56 2.73 -3.49
N ALA A 12 4.42 3.19 -2.58
CA ALA A 12 4.03 3.99 -1.42
C ALA A 12 3.42 5.34 -1.80
N ALA A 13 3.92 6.01 -2.84
CA ALA A 13 3.35 7.26 -3.35
C ALA A 13 1.93 7.05 -3.89
N ASN A 14 1.71 5.96 -4.65
CA ASN A 14 0.37 5.59 -5.09
C ASN A 14 -0.55 5.28 -3.89
N ALA A 15 -0.02 4.63 -2.84
CA ALA A 15 -0.78 4.34 -1.62
C ALA A 15 -1.22 5.62 -0.89
N SER A 16 -0.34 6.62 -0.83
CA SER A 16 -0.67 7.95 -0.32
C SER A 16 -1.79 8.62 -1.12
N LEU A 17 -1.71 8.59 -2.46
CA LEU A 17 -2.77 9.13 -3.32
C LEU A 17 -4.10 8.39 -3.13
N CYS A 18 -4.04 7.07 -2.96
CA CYS A 18 -5.18 6.23 -2.63
C CYS A 18 -5.83 6.66 -1.30
N GLY A 19 -5.02 6.88 -0.26
CA GLY A 19 -5.48 7.37 1.04
C GLY A 19 -6.10 8.76 1.00
N LEU A 20 -5.49 9.70 0.27
CA LEU A 20 -6.04 11.05 0.07
C LEU A 20 -7.37 11.02 -0.69
N THR A 21 -7.47 10.18 -1.72
CA THR A 21 -8.69 10.04 -2.53
C THR A 21 -9.81 9.41 -1.70
N ALA A 22 -9.52 8.34 -0.96
CA ALA A 22 -10.47 7.72 -0.03
C ALA A 22 -10.95 8.73 1.03
N ASN A 23 -10.02 9.50 1.60
CA ASN A 23 -10.35 10.56 2.55
C ASN A 23 -11.30 11.60 1.94
N SER A 24 -11.03 12.05 0.71
CA SER A 24 -11.90 13.01 0.01
C SER A 24 -13.32 12.48 -0.18
N PHE A 25 -13.46 11.20 -0.56
CA PHE A 25 -14.79 10.58 -0.72
C PHE A 25 -15.55 10.49 0.60
N PHE A 26 -14.92 10.04 1.69
CA PHE A 26 -15.57 9.99 2.99
C PHE A 26 -15.94 11.36 3.53
N ARG A 27 -15.07 12.37 3.36
CA ARG A 27 -15.36 13.76 3.73
C ARG A 27 -16.56 14.32 2.99
N ASN A 28 -16.68 14.00 1.70
CA ASN A 28 -17.83 14.43 0.90
C ASN A 28 -19.13 13.77 1.39
N ILE A 29 -19.11 12.46 1.67
CA ILE A 29 -20.29 11.74 2.17
C ILE A 29 -20.72 12.24 3.57
N LEU A 30 -19.76 12.52 4.46
CA LEU A 30 -20.01 12.96 5.83
C LEU A 30 -20.08 14.49 5.97
N HIS A 31 -20.10 15.23 4.86
CA HIS A 31 -20.21 16.70 4.82
C HIS A 31 -19.13 17.44 5.65
N ILE A 32 -17.92 16.88 5.73
CA ILE A 32 -16.82 17.42 6.53
C ILE A 32 -16.04 18.47 5.72
N ARG A 33 -16.25 19.76 6.00
CA ARG A 33 -15.49 20.86 5.36
C ARG A 33 -14.29 21.36 6.16
N LYS A 34 -14.28 21.18 7.49
CA LYS A 34 -13.20 21.63 8.38
C LYS A 34 -12.04 20.62 8.44
N ALA A 35 -10.86 21.08 8.85
CA ALA A 35 -9.70 20.21 9.12
C ALA A 35 -9.21 19.37 7.92
N ALA A 36 -9.28 19.91 6.69
CA ALA A 36 -8.83 19.23 5.49
C ALA A 36 -7.35 18.79 5.60
N PHE A 37 -6.46 19.71 5.94
CA PHE A 37 -5.03 19.44 6.13
C PHE A 37 -4.75 18.44 7.26
N ILE A 38 -5.46 18.56 8.38
CA ILE A 38 -5.27 17.68 9.56
C ILE A 38 -5.65 16.23 9.22
N SER A 39 -6.68 16.02 8.39
CA SER A 39 -7.02 14.67 7.91
C SER A 39 -6.14 14.21 6.75
N ALA A 40 -5.67 15.12 5.88
CA ALA A 40 -4.87 14.77 4.70
C ALA A 40 -3.47 14.28 5.08
N LEU A 41 -2.86 14.87 6.11
CA LEU A 41 -1.52 14.51 6.56
C LEU A 41 -1.40 13.04 7.00
N PRO A 42 -2.17 12.52 7.97
CA PRO A 42 -2.11 11.10 8.34
C PRO A 42 -2.55 10.19 7.20
N MET A 43 -3.50 10.62 6.36
CA MET A 43 -3.98 9.84 5.22
C MET A 43 -2.98 9.76 4.06
N ALA A 44 -1.98 10.65 4.01
CA ALA A 44 -0.87 10.56 3.09
C ALA A 44 0.30 9.79 3.72
N PHE A 45 0.71 10.20 4.93
CA PHE A 45 1.91 9.68 5.59
C PHE A 45 1.76 8.22 6.04
N LEU A 46 0.63 7.84 6.65
CA LEU A 46 0.49 6.49 7.19
C LEU A 46 0.45 5.43 6.07
N PRO A 47 -0.36 5.59 5.00
CA PRO A 47 -0.30 4.67 3.86
C PRO A 47 1.07 4.62 3.18
N PHE A 48 1.75 5.77 3.05
CA PHE A 48 3.07 5.82 2.44
C PHE A 48 4.08 5.01 3.24
N LEU A 49 4.25 5.33 4.53
CA LEU A 49 5.26 4.69 5.38
C LEU A 49 4.97 3.21 5.59
N SER A 50 3.71 2.84 5.84
CA SER A 50 3.32 1.44 6.01
C SER A 50 3.56 0.62 4.74
N THR A 51 3.20 1.14 3.56
CA THR A 51 3.41 0.43 2.30
C THR A 51 4.90 0.27 1.99
N ALA A 52 5.70 1.33 2.20
CA ALA A 52 7.15 1.26 2.00
C ALA A 52 7.80 0.25 2.94
N ALA A 53 7.50 0.31 4.25
CA ALA A 53 8.06 -0.58 5.24
C ALA A 53 7.66 -2.04 5.01
N VAL A 54 6.39 -2.31 4.74
CA VAL A 54 5.90 -3.67 4.48
C VAL A 54 6.51 -4.22 3.18
N TYR A 55 6.64 -3.42 2.13
CA TYR A 55 7.25 -3.88 0.89
C TYR A 55 8.74 -4.22 1.08
N GLU A 56 9.48 -3.39 1.82
CA GLU A 56 10.89 -3.63 2.13
C GLU A 56 11.06 -4.96 2.91
N VAL A 57 10.35 -5.14 4.01
CA VAL A 57 10.49 -6.31 4.89
C VAL A 57 9.98 -7.60 4.26
N PHE A 58 8.87 -7.56 3.51
CA PHE A 58 8.22 -8.79 3.02
C PHE A 58 8.58 -9.15 1.58
N VAL A 59 9.06 -8.21 0.76
CA VAL A 59 9.46 -8.52 -0.63
C VAL A 59 10.95 -8.35 -0.79
N ARG A 60 11.48 -7.17 -0.45
CA ARG A 60 12.84 -6.83 -0.81
C ARG A 60 13.87 -7.60 0.00
N GLU A 61 13.81 -7.55 1.33
CA GLU A 61 14.73 -8.28 2.21
C GLU A 61 14.78 -9.79 1.91
N PRO A 62 13.65 -10.53 1.86
CA PRO A 62 13.67 -11.97 1.61
C PRO A 62 14.09 -12.33 0.18
N LEU A 63 13.86 -11.44 -0.78
CA LEU A 63 14.37 -11.61 -2.14
C LEU A 63 15.90 -11.48 -2.16
N PHE A 64 16.47 -10.47 -1.50
CA PHE A 64 17.92 -10.26 -1.48
C PHE A 64 18.68 -11.25 -0.58
N SER A 65 18.05 -11.78 0.48
CA SER A 65 18.63 -12.84 1.31
C SER A 65 18.63 -14.21 0.62
N GLY A 66 17.91 -14.36 -0.50
CA GLY A 66 17.77 -15.63 -1.19
C GLY A 66 16.81 -16.62 -0.53
N GLU A 67 15.95 -16.14 0.38
CA GLU A 67 14.82 -16.93 0.90
C GLU A 67 13.67 -16.99 -0.12
N LEU A 68 13.54 -15.97 -0.97
CA LEU A 68 12.50 -15.83 -1.98
C LEU A 68 13.06 -16.06 -3.40
N ASN A 69 13.35 -17.32 -3.75
CA ASN A 69 13.94 -17.67 -5.06
C ASN A 69 12.92 -17.94 -6.19
N CYS A 70 11.62 -17.92 -5.88
CA CYS A 70 10.57 -18.20 -6.86
C CYS A 70 9.99 -16.89 -7.43
N GLU A 71 10.02 -16.76 -8.76
CA GLU A 71 9.43 -15.61 -9.46
C GLU A 71 7.95 -15.44 -9.11
N VAL A 72 7.17 -16.52 -9.20
CA VAL A 72 5.72 -16.49 -8.91
C VAL A 72 5.45 -16.09 -7.47
N CYS A 73 6.21 -16.62 -6.50
CA CYS A 73 6.07 -16.25 -5.09
C CYS A 73 6.33 -14.76 -4.88
N THR A 74 7.39 -14.22 -5.47
CA THR A 74 7.75 -12.80 -5.40
C THR A 74 6.64 -11.93 -6.00
N VAL A 75 6.14 -12.29 -7.18
CA VAL A 75 5.10 -11.56 -7.90
C VAL A 75 3.77 -11.57 -7.15
N VAL A 76 3.34 -12.73 -6.66
CA VAL A 76 2.11 -12.87 -5.88
C VAL A 76 2.20 -12.05 -4.59
N ARG A 77 3.35 -12.10 -3.90
CA ARG A 77 3.58 -11.35 -2.67
C ARG A 77 3.57 -9.84 -2.90
N GLY A 78 4.22 -9.36 -3.96
CA GLY A 78 4.19 -7.95 -4.36
C GLY A 78 2.80 -7.47 -4.73
N GLY A 79 2.04 -8.25 -5.50
CA GLY A 79 0.65 -7.95 -5.82
C GLY A 79 -0.26 -7.91 -4.60
N LEU A 80 -0.10 -8.86 -3.67
CA LEU A 80 -0.85 -8.91 -2.42
C LEU A 80 -0.55 -7.71 -1.51
N ILE A 81 0.72 -7.33 -1.38
CA ILE A 81 1.11 -6.14 -0.61
C ILE A 81 0.55 -4.88 -1.26
N GLY A 82 0.60 -4.77 -2.59
CA GLY A 82 -0.07 -3.69 -3.33
C GLY A 82 -1.57 -3.62 -3.03
N ALA A 83 -2.29 -4.74 -3.15
CA ALA A 83 -3.72 -4.81 -2.81
C ALA A 83 -3.99 -4.35 -1.38
N VAL A 84 -3.35 -4.99 -0.40
CA VAL A 84 -3.71 -4.82 1.00
C VAL A 84 -3.19 -3.49 1.53
N MET A 85 -1.90 -3.20 1.39
CA MET A 85 -1.30 -1.98 1.95
C MET A 85 -1.53 -0.75 1.08
N GLY A 86 -1.46 -0.90 -0.25
CA GLY A 86 -1.68 0.20 -1.18
C GLY A 86 -3.14 0.50 -1.50
N GLY A 87 -4.03 -0.49 -1.37
CA GLY A 87 -5.43 -0.40 -1.78
C GLY A 87 -6.43 -0.43 -0.62
N PHE A 88 -6.51 -1.54 0.11
CA PHE A 88 -7.52 -1.76 1.16
C PHE A 88 -7.23 -0.97 2.44
N TYR A 89 -5.99 -1.00 2.92
CA TYR A 89 -5.58 -0.35 4.16
C TYR A 89 -5.91 1.15 4.18
N PRO A 90 -5.63 1.95 3.13
CA PRO A 90 -5.96 3.37 3.12
C PRO A 90 -7.47 3.63 3.16
N ILE A 91 -8.28 2.77 2.53
CA ILE A 91 -9.75 2.88 2.57
C ILE A 91 -10.28 2.57 3.97
N LEU A 92 -9.76 1.51 4.60
CA LEU A 92 -10.12 1.13 5.96
C LEU A 92 -9.69 2.18 6.99
N LEU A 93 -8.51 2.76 6.83
CA LEU A 93 -8.00 3.84 7.68
C LEU A 93 -8.83 5.13 7.56
N ALA A 94 -9.40 5.40 6.38
CA ALA A 94 -10.24 6.57 6.15
C ALA A 94 -11.53 6.55 6.98
N VAL A 95 -12.07 5.36 7.29
CA VAL A 95 -13.32 5.20 8.05
C VAL A 95 -13.22 5.79 9.46
N PRO A 96 -12.34 5.30 10.36
CA PRO A 96 -12.24 5.82 11.72
C PRO A 96 -11.73 7.28 11.75
N MET A 97 -10.86 7.66 10.82
CA MET A 97 -10.41 9.06 10.71
C MET A 97 -11.58 10.00 10.44
N ASN A 98 -12.40 9.71 9.44
CA ASN A 98 -13.54 10.56 9.09
C ASN A 98 -14.70 10.44 10.09
N ALA A 99 -14.88 9.28 10.73
CA ALA A 99 -15.80 9.12 11.86
C ALA A 99 -15.45 10.06 13.02
N SER A 100 -14.18 10.09 13.41
CA SER A 100 -13.69 10.95 14.49
C SER A 100 -13.89 12.42 14.17
N LEU A 101 -13.59 12.85 12.93
CA LEU A 101 -13.83 14.22 12.49
C LEU A 101 -15.32 14.57 12.47
N ALA A 102 -16.18 13.67 11.99
CA ALA A 102 -17.63 13.89 11.97
C ALA A 102 -18.19 14.06 13.39
N ALA A 103 -17.69 13.28 14.37
CA ALA A 103 -18.06 13.38 15.77
C ALA A 103 -17.56 14.69 16.40
N ARG A 104 -16.31 15.07 16.13
CA ARG A 104 -15.69 16.27 16.70
C ARG A 104 -16.32 17.57 16.20
N TYR A 105 -16.74 17.60 14.94
CA TYR A 105 -17.29 18.80 14.31
C TYR A 105 -18.81 18.76 14.13
N SER A 106 -19.48 17.75 14.70
CA SER A 106 -20.93 17.51 14.57
C SER A 106 -21.42 17.69 13.13
N SER A 107 -20.64 17.21 12.16
CA SER A 107 -20.85 17.51 10.73
C SER A 107 -21.98 16.68 10.11
N SER A 108 -22.28 15.52 10.70
CA SER A 108 -23.31 14.59 10.24
C SER A 108 -23.86 13.81 11.44
N PRO A 109 -25.16 13.47 11.47
CA PRO A 109 -25.72 12.64 12.53
C PRO A 109 -25.09 11.25 12.49
N LEU A 110 -24.39 10.89 13.57
CA LEU A 110 -23.77 9.59 13.72
C LEU A 110 -24.80 8.55 14.21
N PRO A 111 -24.70 7.29 13.77
CA PRO A 111 -25.62 6.24 14.18
C PRO A 111 -25.45 5.91 15.67
N GLY A 112 -26.55 5.49 16.32
CA GLY A 112 -26.51 4.85 17.63
C GLY A 112 -25.80 3.49 17.59
N LYS A 113 -25.43 2.96 18.77
CA LYS A 113 -24.67 1.69 18.92
C LYS A 113 -25.32 0.50 18.18
N GLU A 114 -26.64 0.46 18.14
CA GLU A 114 -27.46 -0.60 17.52
C GLU A 114 -27.28 -0.70 16.00
N ASN A 115 -26.96 0.39 15.31
CA ASN A 115 -26.88 0.43 13.83
C ASN A 115 -25.50 0.87 13.30
N LEU A 116 -24.49 0.93 14.18
CA LEU A 116 -23.17 1.47 13.86
C LEU A 116 -22.50 0.72 12.70
N LEU A 117 -22.42 -0.61 12.76
CA LEU A 117 -21.76 -1.42 11.73
C LEU A 117 -22.45 -1.30 10.38
N ARG A 118 -23.79 -1.41 10.36
CA ARG A 118 -24.59 -1.32 9.13
C ARG A 118 -24.43 0.04 8.47
N TYR A 119 -24.45 1.12 9.26
CA TYR A 119 -24.21 2.47 8.76
C TYR A 119 -22.85 2.56 8.07
N TRP A 120 -21.76 2.20 8.76
CA TRP A 120 -20.41 2.31 8.19
C TRP A 120 -20.18 1.43 6.96
N LEU A 121 -20.75 0.21 6.94
CA LEU A 121 -20.71 -0.64 5.75
C LEU A 121 -21.42 0.03 4.55
N THR A 122 -22.60 0.59 4.78
CA THR A 122 -23.38 1.28 3.74
C THR A 122 -22.69 2.56 3.26
N THR A 123 -22.07 3.31 4.18
CA THR A 123 -21.27 4.51 3.87
C THR A 123 -19.99 4.17 3.10
N ALA A 124 -19.33 3.06 3.43
CA ALA A 124 -18.08 2.65 2.80
C ALA A 124 -18.28 1.97 1.42
N GLN A 125 -19.42 1.29 1.20
CA GLN A 125 -19.73 0.61 -0.05
C GLN A 125 -19.51 1.46 -1.33
N PRO A 126 -20.02 2.71 -1.43
CA PRO A 126 -19.77 3.53 -2.61
C PRO A 126 -18.30 3.95 -2.75
N VAL A 127 -17.58 4.10 -1.64
CA VAL A 127 -16.15 4.42 -1.64
C VAL A 127 -15.35 3.23 -2.18
N PHE A 128 -15.60 2.03 -1.68
CA PHE A 128 -14.98 0.80 -2.20
C PHE A 128 -15.27 0.60 -3.69
N ARG A 129 -16.50 0.86 -4.14
CA ARG A 129 -16.84 0.75 -5.56
C ARG A 129 -16.05 1.72 -6.44
N LYS A 130 -15.90 2.98 -6.01
CA LYS A 130 -15.12 4.00 -6.74
C LYS A 130 -13.62 3.74 -6.69
N MET A 131 -13.14 3.23 -5.56
CA MET A 131 -11.73 2.92 -5.34
C MET A 131 -11.29 1.58 -5.94
N SER A 132 -12.21 0.78 -6.48
CA SER A 132 -11.90 -0.52 -7.09
C SER A 132 -10.82 -0.42 -8.18
N LEU A 133 -10.89 0.60 -9.04
CA LEU A 133 -9.85 0.90 -10.03
C LEU A 133 -8.50 1.23 -9.38
N GLY A 134 -8.52 2.00 -8.28
CA GLY A 134 -7.32 2.31 -7.51
C GLY A 134 -6.67 1.04 -6.93
N VAL A 135 -7.47 0.12 -6.40
CA VAL A 135 -6.98 -1.18 -5.90
C VAL A 135 -6.36 -2.01 -7.03
N ILE A 136 -6.99 -2.06 -8.20
CA ILE A 136 -6.44 -2.77 -9.37
C ILE A 136 -5.09 -2.16 -9.79
N VAL A 137 -4.99 -0.83 -9.85
CA VAL A 137 -3.72 -0.14 -10.16
C VAL A 137 -2.65 -0.49 -9.14
N GLN A 138 -2.99 -0.59 -7.85
CA GLN A 138 -2.05 -0.97 -6.80
C GLN A 138 -1.57 -2.42 -6.93
N VAL A 139 -2.48 -3.35 -7.26
CA VAL A 139 -2.13 -4.74 -7.55
C VAL A 139 -1.16 -4.82 -8.72
N LEU A 140 -1.50 -4.18 -9.85
CA LEU A 140 -0.67 -4.19 -11.05
C LEU A 140 0.70 -3.55 -10.79
N THR A 141 0.74 -2.46 -10.03
CA THR A 141 1.99 -1.80 -9.66
C THR A 141 2.84 -2.70 -8.75
N GLY A 142 2.24 -3.36 -7.77
CA GLY A 142 2.92 -4.31 -6.88
C GLY A 142 3.49 -5.52 -7.63
N ILE A 143 2.70 -6.10 -8.54
CA ILE A 143 3.11 -7.18 -9.46
C ILE A 143 4.29 -6.72 -10.31
N TYR A 144 4.14 -5.59 -11.02
CA TYR A 144 5.16 -5.06 -11.91
C TYR A 144 6.48 -4.82 -11.18
N LEU A 145 6.40 -4.22 -9.99
CA LEU A 145 7.59 -3.90 -9.22
C LEU A 145 8.29 -5.16 -8.71
N ALA A 146 7.53 -6.14 -8.21
CA ALA A 146 8.07 -7.42 -7.78
C ALA A 146 8.75 -8.19 -8.92
N THR A 147 8.16 -8.23 -10.11
CA THR A 147 8.79 -8.82 -11.30
C THR A 147 10.11 -8.13 -11.63
N LYS A 148 10.14 -6.79 -11.59
CA LYS A 148 11.37 -6.03 -11.86
C LYS A 148 12.44 -6.24 -10.79
N HIS A 149 12.06 -6.31 -9.52
CA HIS A 149 12.99 -6.61 -8.43
C HIS A 149 13.56 -8.01 -8.53
N HIS A 150 12.74 -9.02 -8.84
CA HIS A 150 13.21 -10.39 -9.08
C HIS A 150 14.22 -10.45 -10.24
N GLY A 151 13.92 -9.78 -11.37
CA GLY A 151 14.85 -9.74 -12.50
C GLY A 151 16.18 -9.03 -12.20
N ILE A 152 16.19 -8.04 -11.30
CA ILE A 152 17.43 -7.40 -10.83
C ILE A 152 18.21 -8.36 -9.92
N TYR A 153 17.52 -9.04 -9.01
CA TYR A 153 18.13 -10.02 -8.10
C TYR A 153 18.85 -11.14 -8.85
N VAL A 154 18.20 -11.76 -9.83
CA VAL A 154 18.80 -12.82 -10.65
C VAL A 154 20.06 -12.34 -11.37
N LYS A 155 20.07 -11.12 -11.91
CA LYS A 155 21.26 -10.54 -12.54
C LYS A 155 22.41 -10.32 -11.57
N ILE A 156 22.12 -9.84 -10.36
CA ILE A 156 23.14 -9.65 -9.32
C ILE A 156 23.73 -11.00 -8.92
N GLN A 157 22.89 -12.03 -8.76
CA GLN A 157 23.34 -13.37 -8.42
C GLN A 157 24.20 -14.00 -9.52
N GLN A 158 23.82 -13.83 -10.79
CA GLN A 158 24.65 -14.28 -11.93
C GLN A 158 26.03 -13.61 -11.94
N GLN A 159 26.10 -12.30 -11.66
CA GLN A 159 27.37 -11.57 -11.61
C GLN A 159 28.24 -12.00 -10.42
N LEU A 160 27.64 -12.23 -9.25
CA LEU A 160 28.36 -12.75 -8.07
C LEU A 160 28.90 -14.15 -8.31
N ASN A 161 28.13 -15.02 -8.98
CA ASN A 161 28.56 -16.37 -9.31
C ASN A 161 29.61 -16.38 -10.44
N ALA A 162 29.51 -15.47 -11.41
CA ALA A 162 30.49 -15.32 -12.49
C ALA A 162 31.81 -14.69 -12.02
N GLY A 163 31.79 -13.85 -10.97
CA GLY A 163 32.99 -13.31 -10.34
C GLY A 163 33.62 -14.25 -9.31
N ARG A 164 32.93 -15.34 -8.94
CA ARG A 164 33.44 -16.41 -8.09
C ARG A 164 33.98 -17.52 -8.99
N ASP A 165 35.11 -17.25 -9.65
CA ASP A 165 35.89 -18.28 -10.33
C ASP A 165 36.36 -19.35 -9.31
N PRO A 166 36.49 -20.63 -9.72
CA PRO A 166 36.71 -21.77 -8.83
C PRO A 166 38.06 -21.79 -8.08
N GLU A 167 38.96 -20.83 -8.28
CA GLU A 167 40.27 -20.78 -7.59
C GLU A 167 40.18 -20.38 -6.10
N GLU A 168 39.11 -19.71 -5.65
CA GLU A 168 38.95 -19.30 -4.24
C GLU A 168 38.31 -20.38 -3.35
N LEU A 169 37.91 -21.53 -3.91
CA LEU A 169 37.35 -22.66 -3.14
C LEU A 169 38.41 -23.73 -2.77
N GLN A 170 39.67 -23.54 -3.20
CA GLN A 170 40.79 -24.45 -2.90
C GLN A 170 41.89 -23.85 -2.02
N ALA A 171 41.70 -22.63 -1.48
CA ALA A 171 42.63 -22.00 -0.54
C ALA A 171 42.19 -22.19 0.93
#